data_AF-A0A1B3W8P7-F1
#
_entry.id   AF-A0A1B3W8P7-F1
#
_cell.length_a   1.000
_cell.length_b   1.000
_cell.length_c   1.000
_cell.angle_alpha   90.00
_cell.angle_beta   90.00
_cell.angle_gamma   90.00
#
_symmetry.space_group_name_H-M   'P 1'
#
loop_
_entity.id
_entity.type
_entity.pdbx_description
1 polymer ?
#
loop_
_entity_poly.entity_id
_entity_poly.type
_entity_poly.pdbx_seq_one_letter_code
_entity_poly.pdbx_strand_id
1 'polypeptide(L)'
;MHITHIDIHLAGDGYVVVPAGAVLPGELARALGELRFGWSQEVGGAARLSAWRGIRADIDACGYAIISGDEFAALLAWPVESICRVDAGCRLAA
;
A
#
# COMPACT_ATOMS: atom_id res chain seq x y z
N MET A 1 -4.92 -15.49 -3.28
CA MET A 1 -4.68 -14.39 -4.25
C MET A 1 -3.18 -14.09 -4.24
N HIS A 2 -2.53 -13.96 -5.40
CA HIS A 2 -1.10 -13.58 -5.45
C HIS A 2 -1.02 -12.05 -5.60
N ILE A 3 -0.69 -11.35 -4.53
CA ILE A 3 -0.50 -9.90 -4.54
C ILE A 3 0.91 -9.63 -5.06
N THR A 4 1.00 -9.02 -6.25
CA THR A 4 2.27 -8.66 -6.87
C THR A 4 2.57 -7.16 -6.74
N HIS A 5 1.54 -6.33 -6.59
CA HIS A 5 1.64 -4.88 -6.41
C HIS A 5 0.67 -4.43 -5.32
N ILE A 6 1.08 -3.40 -4.59
CA ILE A 6 0.27 -2.74 -3.56
C ILE A 6 0.23 -1.23 -3.82
N ASP A 7 -0.90 -0.63 -3.47
CA ASP A 7 -1.05 0.81 -3.35
C ASP A 7 -1.00 1.20 -1.87
N ILE A 8 -0.29 2.28 -1.58
CA ILE A 8 -0.12 2.79 -0.22
C ILE A 8 -0.73 4.19 -0.16
N HIS A 9 -1.70 4.35 0.74
CA HIS A 9 -2.42 5.58 0.99
C HIS A 9 -2.03 6.14 2.35
N LEU A 10 -1.91 7.45 2.45
CA LEU A 10 -1.75 8.17 3.71
C LEU A 10 -3.10 8.28 4.41
N ALA A 11 -3.14 7.97 5.70
CA ALA A 11 -4.34 7.98 6.53
C ALA A 11 -4.04 8.57 7.91
N GLY A 12 -4.24 9.88 8.08
CA GLY A 12 -3.90 10.56 9.32
C GLY A 12 -2.40 10.46 9.64
N ASP A 13 -2.07 9.77 10.74
CA ASP A 13 -0.72 9.47 11.20
C ASP A 13 -0.17 8.10 10.76
N GLY A 14 -0.98 7.33 10.02
CA GLY A 14 -0.64 6.00 9.53
C GLY A 14 -0.77 5.85 8.01
N TYR A 15 -0.70 4.59 7.57
CA TYR A 15 -0.79 4.22 6.16
C TYR A 15 -1.81 3.10 5.96
N VAL A 16 -2.51 3.13 4.84
CA VAL A 16 -3.38 2.06 4.38
C VAL A 16 -2.74 1.40 3.18
N VAL A 17 -2.57 0.09 3.25
CA VAL A 17 -2.01 -0.73 2.18
C VAL A 17 -3.11 -1.58 1.58
N VAL A 18 -3.24 -1.55 0.26
CA VAL A 18 -4.22 -2.36 -0.49
C VAL A 18 -3.57 -3.05 -1.68
N PRO A 19 -4.14 -4.15 -2.20
CA PRO A 19 -3.77 -4.66 -3.51
C PRO A 19 -3.94 -3.55 -4.55
N ALA A 20 -2.98 -3.42 -5.47
CA ALA A 20 -3.02 -2.34 -6.45
C ALA A 20 -4.31 -2.34 -7.27
N GLY A 21 -4.94 -1.16 -7.39
CA GLY A 21 -6.23 -0.98 -8.07
C GLY A 21 -7.45 -1.51 -7.30
N ALA A 22 -7.29 -1.98 -6.06
CA ALA A 22 -8.42 -2.37 -5.23
C ALA A 22 -9.26 -1.14 -4.85
N VAL A 23 -10.58 -1.32 -4.85
CA VAL A 23 -11.51 -0.29 -4.37
C VAL A 23 -11.54 -0.35 -2.84
N LEU A 24 -11.10 0.73 -2.20
CA LEU A 24 -11.20 0.89 -0.76
C LEU A 24 -12.67 0.93 -0.32
N PRO A 25 -13.05 0.23 0.78
CA PRO A 25 -14.40 0.31 1.31
C PRO A 25 -14.78 1.76 1.66
N GLY A 26 -15.96 2.23 1.23
CA GLY A 26 -16.39 3.61 1.48
C GLY A 26 -16.45 3.96 2.98
N GLU A 27 -16.83 3.00 3.83
CA GLU A 27 -16.82 3.16 5.29
C GLU A 27 -15.41 3.34 5.87
N LEU A 28 -14.39 2.75 5.25
CA LEU A 28 -12.99 2.91 5.67
C LEU A 28 -12.48 4.32 5.40
N ALA A 29 -12.80 4.87 4.22
CA ALA A 29 -12.49 6.26 3.88
C ALA A 29 -13.22 7.24 4.82
N ARG A 30 -14.43 6.90 5.29
CA ARG A 30 -15.13 7.76 6.27
C ARG A 30 -14.53 7.65 7.66
N ALA A 31 -14.10 6.47 8.08
CA ALA A 31 -13.53 6.23 9.41
C ALA A 31 -12.13 6.83 9.56
N LEU A 32 -11.30 6.74 8.53
CA LEU A 32 -9.92 7.24 8.53
C LEU A 32 -9.79 8.70 8.06
N GLY A 33 -10.88 9.30 7.58
CA GLY A 33 -10.87 10.64 7.01
C GLY A 33 -10.31 10.69 5.59
N GLU A 34 -9.71 11.81 5.19
CA GLU A 34 -9.23 12.00 3.82
C GLU A 34 -8.03 11.07 3.52
N LEU A 35 -8.30 9.94 2.86
CA LEU A 35 -7.26 9.05 2.34
C LEU A 35 -6.61 9.67 1.11
N ARG A 36 -5.30 9.92 1.18
CA ARG A 36 -4.53 10.44 0.05
C ARG A 36 -3.70 9.31 -0.55
N PHE A 37 -3.86 9.07 -1.85
CA PHE A 37 -2.97 8.15 -2.55
C PHE A 37 -1.53 8.64 -2.42
N GLY A 38 -0.63 7.77 -1.95
CA GLY A 38 0.79 8.04 -1.82
C GLY A 38 1.54 7.55 -3.06
N TRP A 39 1.69 6.24 -3.18
CA TRP A 39 2.39 5.60 -4.29
C TRP A 39 2.01 4.12 -4.41
N SER A 40 2.41 3.51 -5.53
CA SER A 40 2.32 2.07 -5.77
C SER A 40 3.71 1.45 -5.71
N GLN A 41 3.82 0.22 -5.22
CA GLN A 41 5.07 -0.53 -5.26
C GLN A 41 4.85 -2.00 -5.62
N GLU A 42 5.85 -2.58 -6.28
CA GLU A 42 5.91 -4.04 -6.44
C GLU A 42 6.20 -4.69 -5.08
N VAL A 43 5.50 -5.77 -4.78
CA VAL A 43 5.75 -6.57 -3.58
C VAL A 43 7.10 -7.28 -3.67
N GLY A 44 7.51 -7.72 -4.86
CA GLY A 44 8.85 -8.21 -5.19
C GLY A 44 9.62 -8.88 -4.02
N GLY A 45 10.77 -8.30 -3.67
CA GLY A 45 11.60 -8.73 -2.53
C GLY A 45 11.03 -8.40 -1.15
N ALA A 46 10.09 -7.45 -1.05
CA ALA A 46 9.41 -7.11 0.20
C ALA A 46 8.60 -8.31 0.75
N ALA A 47 8.24 -9.27 -0.10
CA ALA A 47 7.64 -10.54 0.30
C ALA A 47 8.43 -11.31 1.38
N ARG A 48 9.74 -11.07 1.48
CA ARG A 48 10.65 -11.72 2.42
C ARG A 48 10.72 -11.02 3.78
N LEU A 49 10.18 -9.81 3.89
CA LEU A 49 10.19 -9.03 5.11
C LEU A 49 9.19 -9.58 6.12
N SER A 50 9.56 -9.62 7.40
CA SER A 50 8.65 -10.03 8.47
C SER A 50 7.42 -9.14 8.55
N ALA A 51 7.59 -7.82 8.34
CA ALA A 51 6.50 -6.85 8.28
C ALA A 51 5.47 -7.21 7.21
N TRP A 52 5.90 -7.71 6.05
CA TRP A 52 5.00 -8.13 4.97
C TRP A 52 4.08 -9.28 5.37
N ARG A 53 4.52 -10.20 6.24
CA ARG A 53 3.67 -11.33 6.66
C ARG A 53 2.44 -10.87 7.44
N GLY A 54 2.59 -9.85 8.29
CA GLY A 54 1.46 -9.24 9.01
C GLY A 54 0.53 -8.51 8.05
N ILE A 55 1.09 -7.61 7.24
CA ILE A 55 0.35 -6.85 6.21
C ILE A 55 -0.46 -7.77 5.30
N ARG A 56 0.15 -8.86 4.83
CA ARG A 56 -0.53 -9.82 3.98
C ARG A 56 -1.70 -10.51 4.68
N ALA A 57 -1.52 -10.90 5.95
CA ALA A 57 -2.58 -11.55 6.70
C ALA A 57 -3.81 -10.62 6.85
N ASP A 58 -3.56 -9.34 7.12
CA ASP A 58 -4.62 -8.34 7.22
C ASP A 58 -5.30 -8.09 5.86
N ILE A 59 -4.54 -8.00 4.77
CA ILE A 59 -5.12 -7.89 3.42
C ILE A 59 -5.94 -9.13 3.07
N ASP A 60 -5.46 -10.34 3.37
CA ASP A 60 -6.19 -11.58 3.09
C ASP A 60 -7.50 -11.66 3.93
N ALA A 61 -7.54 -11.04 5.12
CA ALA A 61 -8.72 -11.02 5.99
C ALA A 61 -9.72 -9.89 5.66
N CYS A 62 -9.22 -8.68 5.37
CA CYS A 62 -10.00 -7.45 5.30
C CYS A 62 -10.02 -6.80 3.92
N GLY A 63 -9.14 -7.21 3.01
CA GLY A 63 -8.90 -6.57 1.71
C GLY A 63 -7.96 -5.36 1.77
N TYR A 64 -7.50 -4.98 2.96
CA TYR A 64 -6.57 -3.89 3.23
C TYR A 64 -5.81 -4.15 4.54
N ALA A 65 -4.68 -3.46 4.74
CA ALA A 65 -3.99 -3.38 6.02
C ALA A 65 -3.83 -1.92 6.44
N ILE A 66 -3.88 -1.65 7.75
CA ILE A 66 -3.54 -0.34 8.32
C ILE A 66 -2.23 -0.54 9.07
N ILE A 67 -1.22 0.25 8.74
CA ILE A 67 0.12 0.12 9.32
C ILE A 67 0.61 1.44 9.92
N SER A 68 1.43 1.32 10.95
CA SER A 68 2.17 2.42 11.55
C SER A 68 3.33 2.90 10.67
N GLY A 69 3.90 4.06 11.02
CA GLY A 69 5.12 4.57 10.38
C GLY A 69 6.34 3.64 10.52
N ASP A 70 6.46 2.91 11.62
CA ASP A 70 7.56 1.98 11.85
C ASP A 70 7.42 0.72 10.98
N GLU A 71 6.22 0.16 10.88
CA GLU A 71 5.91 -0.95 9.97
C GLU A 71 6.09 -0.54 8.51
N PHE A 72 5.74 0.71 8.20
CA PHE A 72 5.98 1.28 6.89
C PHE A 72 7.49 1.41 6.59
N ALA A 73 8.28 1.94 7.52
CA ALA A 73 9.74 2.01 7.36
C ALA A 73 10.36 0.60 7.23
N ALA A 74 9.85 -0.37 7.98
CA ALA A 74 10.27 -1.77 7.89
C ALA A 74 9.92 -2.40 6.53
N LEU A 75 8.76 -2.04 5.95
CA LEU A 75 8.36 -2.47 4.60
C LEU A 75 9.29 -1.88 3.52
N LEU A 76 9.82 -0.67 3.75
CA LEU A 76 10.77 0.00 2.86
C LEU A 76 12.24 -0.40 3.08
N ALA A 77 12.56 -1.17 4.12
CA ALA A 77 13.95 -1.53 4.44
C ALA A 77 14.61 -2.50 3.43
N TRP A 78 13.87 -2.96 2.43
CA TRP A 78 14.42 -3.66 1.27
C TRP A 78 14.97 -2.65 0.25
N PRO A 79 16.08 -2.89 -0.46
CA PRO A 79 16.54 -1.97 -1.51
C PRO A 79 15.44 -1.75 -2.53
N VAL A 80 14.81 -0.58 -2.47
CA VAL A 80 13.69 -0.21 -3.32
C VAL A 80 14.25 0.32 -4.64
N GLU A 81 14.73 -0.58 -5.50
CA GLU A 81 15.16 -0.20 -6.85
C GLU A 81 13.98 0.22 -7.75
N SER A 82 12.74 0.17 -7.27
CA SER A 82 11.55 0.47 -8.07
C SER A 82 10.41 1.10 -7.26
N ILE A 83 10.63 2.28 -6.68
CA ILE A 83 9.52 3.15 -6.25
C ILE A 83 9.02 3.90 -7.48
N CYS A 84 7.90 3.47 -8.05
CA CYS A 84 7.22 4.25 -9.08
C CYS A 84 6.35 5.30 -8.40
N ARG A 85 6.83 6.55 -8.36
CA ARG A 85 5.99 7.70 -8.01
C ARG A 85 4.94 7.84 -9.11
N VAL A 86 3.67 7.56 -8.80
CA VAL A 86 2.58 7.83 -9.72
C VAL A 86 2.29 9.32 -9.61
N ASP A 87 3.02 10.14 -10.38
CA ASP A 87 2.68 11.55 -10.51
C ASP A 87 1.28 11.66 -11.12
N ALA A 88 0.45 12.48 -10.47
CA ALA A 88 -0.88 12.82 -10.94
C ALA A 88 -0.78 13.47 -12.34
N GLY A 89 -1.04 12.69 -13.37
CA GLY A 89 -1.25 13.18 -14.74
C GLY A 89 -0.19 12.77 -15.75
N CYS A 90 -0.16 11.48 -16.11
CA CYS A 90 0.33 11.07 -17.43
C CYS A 90 -0.83 10.50 -18.25
N ARG A 91 -1.41 11.35 -19.11
CA ARG A 91 -2.13 10.87 -20.30
C ARG A 91 -1.12 10.08 -21.14
N LEU A 92 -1.34 8.78 -21.26
CA LEU A 92 -0.73 7.98 -22.33
C LEU A 92 -1.32 8.49 -23.66
N ALA A 93 -0.57 9.30 -24.39
CA ALA A 93 -0.81 9.52 -25.80
C ALA A 93 -0.35 8.26 -26.56
N ALA A 94 -1.21 7.84 -27.48
CA ALA A 94 -1.16 6.62 -28.28
C ALA A 94 0.11 6.44 -29.13
#